data_AF-K4KYT4-F1
#
_entry.id   AF-K4KYT4-F1
#
_cell.length_a   1.000
_cell.length_b   1.000
_cell.length_c   1.000
_cell.angle_alpha   90.00
_cell.angle_beta   90.00
_cell.angle_gamma   90.00
#
_symmetry.space_group_name_H-M   'P 1'
#
loop_
_entity.id
_entity.type
_entity.pdbx_description
1 polymer ?
#
loop_
_entity_poly.entity_id
_entity_poly.type
_entity_poly.pdbx_seq_one_letter_code
_entity_poly.pdbx_strand_id
1 'polypeptide(L)'
;MKKMYEEYFPEYAEKLGELDAQLFGKGKLDLKTIHYICLALAIRGRSKPCVIKHFKGAKEAGATIEDLTSVIALTMREAAGQDDDWTHDVLGDWNKL
;
A
#
# COMPACT_ATOMS: atom_id res chain seq x y z
N MET A 1 6.38 -1.14 22.92
CA MET A 1 7.65 -1.86 22.69
C MET A 1 8.36 -1.15 21.56
N LYS A 2 9.59 -0.66 21.77
CA LYS A 2 10.39 -0.04 20.69
C LYS A 2 10.76 -1.12 19.68
N LYS A 3 10.78 -0.81 18.38
CA LYS A 3 11.26 -1.79 17.38
C LYS A 3 12.77 -1.93 17.52
N MET A 4 13.31 -3.12 17.25
CA MET A 4 14.77 -3.37 17.35
C MET A 4 15.61 -2.31 16.62
N TYR A 5 15.22 -1.92 15.40
CA TYR A 5 15.97 -0.91 14.65
C TYR A 5 15.87 0.51 15.25
N GLU A 6 14.82 0.83 16.00
CA GLU A 6 14.71 2.12 16.72
C GLU A 6 15.63 2.17 17.95
N GLU A 7 16.13 1.01 18.40
CA GLU A 7 17.09 0.88 19.50
C GLU A 7 18.53 0.85 18.98
N TYR A 8 18.79 0.04 17.95
CA TYR A 8 20.15 -0.17 17.44
C TYR A 8 20.50 0.65 16.19
N PHE A 9 19.53 1.28 15.55
CA PHE A 9 19.75 2.18 14.40
C PHE A 9 18.82 3.42 14.46
N PRO A 10 18.94 4.25 15.50
CA PRO A 10 18.00 5.35 15.76
C PRO A 10 17.98 6.42 14.65
N GLU A 11 19.11 6.71 14.01
CA GLU A 11 19.18 7.68 12.89
C GLU A 11 18.33 7.23 11.70
N TYR A 12 18.34 5.93 11.37
CA TYR A 12 17.48 5.38 10.33
C TYR A 12 16.00 5.51 10.69
N ALA A 13 15.64 5.24 11.95
CA ALA A 13 14.26 5.40 12.42
C ALA A 13 13.79 6.86 12.36
N GLU A 14 14.66 7.81 12.73
CA GLU A 14 14.39 9.24 12.64
C GLU A 14 14.14 9.66 11.18
N LYS A 15 15.02 9.23 10.26
CA LYS A 15 14.88 9.52 8.82
C LYS A 15 13.60 8.92 8.22
N LEU A 16 13.20 7.72 8.65
CA LEU A 16 11.89 7.17 8.27
C LEU A 16 10.73 8.02 8.78
N GLY A 17 10.81 8.52 10.02
CA GLY A 17 9.81 9.42 10.60
C GLY A 17 9.72 10.77 9.86
N GLU A 18 10.86 11.35 9.50
CA GLU A 18 10.92 12.56 8.67
C GLU A 18 10.27 12.35 7.30
N LEU A 19 10.54 11.21 6.65
CA LEU A 19 9.95 10.86 5.36
C LEU A 19 8.43 10.71 5.47
N ASP A 20 7.95 9.99 6.48
CA ASP A 20 6.50 9.87 6.76
C ASP A 20 5.86 11.25 6.95
N ALA A 21 6.48 12.13 7.74
CA ALA A 21 5.96 13.49 7.97
C ALA A 21 5.93 14.34 6.69
N GLN A 22 6.90 14.19 5.79
CA GLN A 22 6.90 14.89 4.51
C GLN A 22 5.81 14.37 3.57
N LEU A 23 5.69 13.05 3.43
CA LEU A 23 4.72 12.44 2.53
C LEU A 23 3.29 12.68 2.98
N PHE A 24 3.00 12.50 4.28
CA PHE A 24 1.65 12.67 4.82
C PHE A 24 1.31 14.13 5.19
N GLY A 25 2.30 15.00 5.42
CA GLY A 25 2.05 16.37 5.89
C GLY A 25 2.26 17.48 4.86
N LYS A 26 3.09 17.25 3.82
CA LYS A 26 3.50 18.30 2.85
C LYS A 26 3.40 17.85 1.38
N GLY A 27 2.82 16.67 1.15
CA GLY A 27 2.61 16.14 -0.19
C GLY A 27 1.62 16.96 -1.01
N LYS A 28 1.60 16.71 -2.33
CA LYS A 28 0.62 17.30 -3.26
C LYS A 28 -0.76 16.64 -3.19
N LEU A 29 -0.82 15.43 -2.63
CA LEU A 29 -2.04 14.66 -2.47
C LEU A 29 -2.64 14.93 -1.10
N ASP A 30 -3.96 14.94 -1.00
CA ASP A 30 -4.63 14.97 0.30
C ASP A 30 -4.39 13.66 1.08
N LEU A 31 -4.56 13.75 2.40
CA LEU A 31 -4.30 12.64 3.32
C LEU A 31 -5.13 11.39 2.97
N LYS A 32 -6.35 11.61 2.49
CA LYS A 32 -7.29 10.55 2.12
C LYS A 32 -6.77 9.75 0.91
N THR A 33 -6.33 10.44 -0.12
CA THR A 33 -5.75 9.87 -1.34
C THR A 33 -4.45 9.14 -1.04
N ILE A 34 -3.59 9.70 -0.19
CA ILE A 34 -2.37 9.02 0.27
C ILE A 34 -2.73 7.69 0.93
N HIS A 35 -3.71 7.67 1.83
CA HIS A 35 -4.14 6.43 2.47
C HIS A 35 -4.74 5.41 1.50
N TYR A 36 -5.46 5.83 0.44
CA TYR A 36 -5.92 4.90 -0.59
C TYR A 36 -4.76 4.21 -1.31
N ILE A 37 -3.75 4.98 -1.74
CA ILE A 37 -2.57 4.44 -2.41
C ILE A 37 -1.84 3.46 -1.48
N CYS A 38 -1.58 3.88 -0.24
CA CYS A 38 -0.90 3.02 0.72
C CYS A 38 -1.72 1.78 1.09
N LEU A 39 -3.06 1.85 1.11
CA LEU A 39 -3.92 0.69 1.34
C LEU A 39 -3.80 -0.32 0.20
N ALA A 40 -3.86 0.12 -1.06
CA ALA A 40 -3.69 -0.74 -2.23
C ALA A 40 -2.32 -1.45 -2.21
N LEU A 41 -1.25 -0.70 -1.93
CA LEU A 41 0.11 -1.24 -1.80
C LEU A 41 0.22 -2.23 -0.64
N ALA A 42 -0.40 -1.94 0.51
CA ALA A 42 -0.40 -2.83 1.67
C ALA A 42 -1.11 -4.16 1.38
N ILE A 43 -2.20 -4.13 0.61
CA ILE A 43 -2.92 -5.34 0.16
C ILE A 43 -2.03 -6.16 -0.77
N ARG A 44 -1.42 -5.56 -1.80
CA ARG A 44 -0.51 -6.26 -2.72
C ARG A 44 0.72 -6.82 -2.01
N GLY A 45 1.27 -6.07 -1.05
CA GLY A 45 2.38 -6.49 -0.21
C GLY A 45 2.00 -7.49 0.90
N ARG A 46 0.72 -7.89 1.01
CA ARG A 46 0.20 -8.82 2.03
C ARG A 46 0.56 -8.42 3.48
N SER A 47 0.65 -7.11 3.74
CA SER A 47 1.07 -6.58 5.03
C SER A 47 -0.15 -6.26 5.91
N LYS A 48 -0.58 -7.22 6.73
CA LYS A 48 -1.67 -7.07 7.70
C LYS A 48 -1.60 -5.76 8.53
N PRO A 49 -0.46 -5.40 9.17
CA PRO A 49 -0.41 -4.18 9.96
C PRO A 49 -0.58 -2.92 9.10
N CYS A 50 -0.03 -2.89 7.89
CA CYS A 50 -0.19 -1.75 6.99
C CYS A 50 -1.63 -1.63 6.46
N VAL A 51 -2.29 -2.75 6.12
CA VAL A 51 -3.70 -2.75 5.70
C VAL A 51 -4.57 -2.11 6.78
N ILE A 52 -4.38 -2.53 8.04
CA ILE A 52 -5.14 -1.97 9.18
C ILE A 52 -4.81 -0.48 9.38
N LYS A 53 -3.51 -0.09 9.35
CA LYS A 53 -3.06 1.29 9.51
C LYS A 53 -3.72 2.21 8.47
N HIS A 54 -3.64 1.85 7.19
CA HIS A 54 -4.11 2.73 6.12
C HIS A 54 -5.62 2.70 5.94
N PHE A 55 -6.31 1.60 6.26
CA PHE A 55 -7.77 1.58 6.34
C PHE A 55 -8.28 2.57 7.42
N LYS A 56 -7.69 2.54 8.63
CA LYS A 56 -8.07 3.46 9.71
C LYS A 56 -7.73 4.91 9.36
N GLY A 57 -6.52 5.17 8.88
CA GLY A 57 -6.09 6.52 8.51
C GLY A 57 -6.94 7.12 7.38
N ALA A 58 -7.36 6.33 6.40
CA ALA A 58 -8.30 6.80 5.37
C ALA A 58 -9.65 7.21 5.98
N LYS A 59 -10.20 6.41 6.92
CA LYS A 59 -11.45 6.76 7.61
C LYS A 59 -11.32 8.03 8.44
N GLU A 60 -10.20 8.18 9.16
CA GLU A 60 -9.89 9.39 9.92
C GLU A 60 -9.75 10.62 9.01
N ALA A 61 -9.26 10.43 7.78
CA ALA A 61 -9.22 11.45 6.73
C ALA A 61 -10.56 11.66 6.00
N GLY A 62 -11.67 11.05 6.45
CA GLY A 62 -13.01 11.25 5.91
C GLY A 62 -13.40 10.33 4.76
N ALA A 63 -12.70 9.22 4.52
CA ALA A 63 -13.14 8.20 3.56
C ALA A 63 -14.40 7.47 4.04
N THR A 64 -15.32 7.22 3.12
CA THR A 64 -16.48 6.36 3.39
C THR A 64 -16.13 4.88 3.20
N ILE A 65 -17.05 3.98 3.57
CA ILE A 65 -16.87 2.55 3.32
C ILE A 65 -16.94 2.24 1.82
N GLU A 66 -17.73 2.98 1.06
CA GLU A 66 -17.86 2.88 -0.40
C GLU A 66 -16.54 3.26 -1.09
N ASP A 67 -15.89 4.35 -0.65
CA ASP A 67 -14.56 4.73 -1.14
C ASP A 67 -13.56 3.57 -0.94
N LEU A 68 -13.49 3.04 0.28
CA LEU A 68 -12.55 1.97 0.65
C LEU A 68 -12.84 0.66 -0.09
N THR A 69 -14.11 0.35 -0.30
CA THR A 69 -14.56 -0.80 -1.08
C THR A 69 -14.09 -0.67 -2.52
N SER A 70 -14.19 0.52 -3.10
CA SER A 70 -13.72 0.81 -4.45
C SER A 70 -12.21 0.61 -4.58
N VAL A 71 -11.42 1.11 -3.62
CA VAL A 71 -9.96 0.90 -3.59
C VAL A 71 -9.60 -0.59 -3.50
N ILE A 72 -10.29 -1.36 -2.65
CA ILE A 72 -10.07 -2.80 -2.51
C ILE A 72 -10.41 -3.52 -3.82
N ALA A 73 -11.57 -3.23 -4.42
CA ALA A 73 -12.01 -3.84 -5.67
C ALA A 73 -11.06 -3.55 -6.83
N LEU A 74 -10.61 -2.29 -6.97
CA LEU A 74 -9.60 -1.90 -7.96
C LEU A 74 -8.29 -2.65 -7.73
N THR A 75 -7.83 -2.74 -6.48
CA THR A 75 -6.60 -3.47 -6.14
C THR A 75 -6.68 -4.95 -6.53
N MET A 76 -7.83 -5.60 -6.30
CA MET A 76 -8.06 -6.99 -6.69
C MET A 76 -8.11 -7.17 -8.21
N ARG A 77 -8.75 -6.24 -8.94
CA ARG A 77 -8.82 -6.29 -10.40
C ARG A 77 -7.45 -6.13 -11.05
N GLU A 78 -6.68 -5.13 -10.63
CA GLU A 78 -5.33 -4.88 -11.17
C GLU A 78 -4.37 -6.02 -10.83
N ALA A 79 -4.50 -6.62 -9.65
CA ALA A 79 -3.77 -7.84 -9.29
C ALA A 79 -4.06 -9.00 -10.27
N ALA A 80 -5.33 -9.25 -10.55
CA ALA A 80 -5.74 -10.34 -11.44
C ALA A 80 -5.26 -10.12 -12.88
N GLY A 81 -5.31 -8.88 -13.38
CA GLY A 81 -4.79 -8.54 -14.70
C GLY A 81 -3.28 -8.78 -14.81
N GLN A 82 -2.50 -8.39 -13.80
CA GLN A 82 -1.06 -8.66 -13.77
C GLN A 82 -0.74 -10.16 -13.81
N ASP A 83 -1.47 -10.96 -13.03
CA ASP A 83 -1.28 -12.41 -13.00
C ASP A 83 -1.67 -13.04 -14.35
N ASP A 84 -2.71 -12.54 -15.01
CA ASP A 84 -3.18 -12.98 -16.33
C ASP A 84 -2.16 -12.65 -17.43
N ASP A 85 -1.74 -11.38 -17.54
CA ASP A 85 -0.76 -10.91 -18.52
C ASP A 85 0.56 -11.66 -18.38
N TRP A 86 1.06 -11.81 -17.14
CA TRP A 86 2.30 -12.54 -16.88
C TRP A 86 2.19 -14.01 -17.25
N THR A 87 1.06 -14.66 -16.95
CA THR A 87 0.84 -16.05 -17.33
C THR A 87 0.86 -16.23 -18.84
N HIS A 88 0.23 -15.32 -19.59
CA HIS A 88 0.24 -15.36 -21.05
C HIS A 88 1.60 -15.04 -21.66
N ASP A 89 2.40 -14.16 -21.03
CA ASP A 89 3.78 -13.91 -21.45
C ASP A 89 4.66 -15.16 -21.26
N VAL A 90 4.56 -15.81 -20.11
CA VAL A 90 5.37 -17.00 -19.77
C VAL A 90 4.92 -18.25 -20.54
N LEU A 91 3.62 -18.44 -20.74
CA LEU A 91 3.05 -19.66 -21.34
C LEU A 91 2.46 -19.45 -22.74
N GLY A 92 2.64 -18.29 -23.36
CA GLY A 92 1.99 -17.94 -24.63
C GLY A 92 2.29 -18.90 -25.78
N ASP A 93 3.48 -19.51 -25.76
CA ASP A 93 3.94 -20.50 -26.73
C ASP A 93 4.12 -21.89 -26.07
N TRP A 94 3.27 -22.24 -25.10
CA TRP A 94 3.43 -23.45 -24.27
C TRP A 94 3.61 -24.76 -25.03
N ASN A 95 3.11 -24.87 -26.27
CA ASN A 95 3.32 -26.05 -27.12
C ASN A 95 4.79 -26.25 -27.55
N LYS A 96 5.66 -25.28 -27.30
CA LYS A 96 7.10 -25.29 -27.60
C LYS A 96 7.98 -25.33 -26.35
N LEU A 97 7.39 -25.32 -25.15
CA LEU A 97 8.08 -25.51 -23.86
C LEU A 97 8.33 -27.01 -23.62
#